data_AF-A0A965PBP1-F1
#
_entry.id   AF-A0A965PBP1-F1
#
_cell.length_a   1.000
_cell.length_b   1.000
_cell.length_c   1.000
_cell.angle_alpha   90.00
_cell.angle_beta   90.00
_cell.angle_gamma   90.00
#
_symmetry.space_group_name_H-M   'P 1'
#
loop_
_entity.id
_entity.type
_entity.pdbx_description
1 polymer ?
#
loop_
_entity_poly.entity_id
_entity_poly.type
_entity_poly.pdbx_seq_one_letter_code
_entity_poly.pdbx_strand_id
1 'polypeptide(L)'
;FHFEFECDEDRLDRRNWCVDFGGYKSLKERLDDWFDHTLLVAEDDPEFETFKMLHEKKLCKMVVVERTGCEGLAKWLADYIQEIWMEENGYGDGRVTLRMVKVMETPSNSAMWVASWV
;
A
#
# COMPACT_ATOMS: atom_id res chain seq x y z
N PHE A 1 0.22 -4.21 7.76
CA PHE A 1 0.09 -2.81 7.30
C PHE A 1 -0.90 -2.08 8.17
N HIS A 2 -0.69 -0.79 8.40
CA HIS A 2 -1.64 0.09 9.11
C HIS A 2 -1.83 1.35 8.28
N PHE A 3 -3.07 1.76 8.09
CA PHE A 3 -3.45 2.90 7.26
C PHE A 3 -4.33 3.84 8.08
N GLU A 4 -4.09 5.14 7.98
CA GLU A 4 -4.93 6.16 8.58
C GLU A 4 -5.45 7.08 7.50
N PHE A 5 -6.77 7.23 7.46
CA PHE A 5 -7.50 8.12 6.57
C PHE A 5 -8.22 9.16 7.42
N GLU A 6 -8.26 10.39 6.94
CA GLU A 6 -8.91 11.50 7.61
C GLU A 6 -9.81 12.30 6.66
N CYS A 7 -10.84 12.92 7.23
CA CYS A 7 -11.69 13.90 6.59
C CYS A 7 -12.17 14.90 7.64
N ASP A 8 -12.59 16.09 7.21
CA ASP A 8 -13.23 17.05 8.11
C ASP A 8 -14.61 16.54 8.56
N GLU A 9 -15.09 17.01 9.72
CA GLU A 9 -16.37 16.58 10.30
C GLU A 9 -17.56 16.91 9.38
N ASP A 10 -17.54 18.07 8.73
CA ASP A 10 -18.54 18.53 7.77
C ASP A 10 -18.45 17.80 6.41
N ARG A 11 -17.42 16.96 6.25
CA ARG A 11 -17.13 16.18 5.05
C ARG A 11 -17.40 14.69 5.22
N LEU A 12 -18.08 14.26 6.29
CA LEU A 12 -18.54 12.87 6.39
C LEU A 12 -19.59 12.54 5.30
N ASP A 13 -19.66 11.28 4.88
CA ASP A 13 -20.66 10.84 3.91
C ASP A 13 -22.08 10.82 4.54
N ARG A 14 -23.10 10.46 3.75
CA ARG A 14 -24.50 10.36 4.23
C ARG A 14 -24.72 9.35 5.37
N ARG A 15 -23.74 8.49 5.66
CA ARG A 15 -23.74 7.49 6.72
C ARG A 15 -22.83 7.90 7.90
N ASN A 16 -22.30 9.12 7.87
CA ASN A 16 -21.33 9.67 8.81
C ASN A 16 -19.97 8.93 8.80
N TRP A 17 -19.50 8.52 7.62
CA TRP A 17 -18.21 7.84 7.45
C TRP A 17 -17.17 8.71 6.74
N CYS A 18 -15.93 8.62 7.23
CA CYS A 18 -14.75 9.08 6.50
C CYS A 18 -14.52 8.17 5.29
N VAL A 19 -14.34 6.88 5.52
CA VAL A 19 -14.18 5.85 4.48
C VAL A 19 -15.19 4.73 4.72
N ASP A 20 -15.87 4.25 3.67
CA ASP A 20 -16.69 3.05 3.75
C ASP A 20 -15.77 1.83 3.90
N PHE A 21 -15.93 1.08 5.00
CA PHE A 21 -15.16 -0.14 5.26
C PHE A 21 -15.29 -1.20 4.16
N GLY A 22 -16.39 -1.20 3.40
CA GLY A 22 -16.55 -2.06 2.22
C GLY A 22 -15.51 -1.77 1.12
N GLY A 23 -15.06 -0.53 1.00
CA GLY A 23 -14.00 -0.12 0.07
C GLY A 23 -12.65 -0.77 0.37
N TYR A 24 -12.38 -1.18 1.61
CA TYR A 24 -11.12 -1.82 1.96
C TYR A 24 -10.98 -3.24 1.40
N LYS A 25 -12.05 -3.83 0.85
CA LYS A 25 -11.96 -5.16 0.23
C LYS A 25 -10.95 -5.16 -0.93
N SER A 26 -11.01 -4.15 -1.80
CA SER A 26 -10.10 -4.01 -2.94
C SER A 26 -8.66 -3.78 -2.49
N LEU A 27 -8.46 -2.98 -1.44
CA LEU A 27 -7.14 -2.75 -0.85
C LEU A 27 -6.57 -4.04 -0.26
N LYS A 28 -7.40 -4.80 0.47
CA LYS A 28 -6.98 -6.07 1.07
C LYS A 28 -6.59 -7.08 0.00
N GLU A 29 -7.41 -7.26 -1.03
CA GLU A 29 -7.11 -8.19 -2.13
C GLU A 29 -5.77 -7.86 -2.82
N ARG A 30 -5.44 -6.57 -2.96
CA ARG A 30 -4.16 -6.11 -3.49
C ARG A 30 -2.99 -6.40 -2.56
N LEU A 31 -3.16 -6.18 -1.25
CA LEU A 31 -2.13 -6.52 -0.27
C LEU A 31 -1.87 -8.03 -0.23
N ASP A 32 -2.91 -8.85 -0.27
CA ASP A 32 -2.78 -10.30 -0.34
C ASP A 32 -2.06 -10.71 -1.64
N ASP A 33 -2.40 -10.09 -2.78
CA ASP A 33 -1.74 -10.35 -4.06
C ASP A 33 -0.24 -10.01 -4.06
N TRP A 34 0.16 -8.89 -3.43
CA TRP A 34 1.54 -8.44 -3.46
C TRP A 34 2.43 -9.01 -2.36
N PHE A 35 1.87 -9.34 -1.20
CA PHE A 35 2.67 -9.66 -0.02
C PHE A 35 2.43 -11.05 0.55
N ASP A 36 1.24 -11.65 0.33
CA ASP A 36 0.98 -12.98 0.87
C ASP A 36 1.64 -14.06 0.00
N HIS A 37 2.49 -14.85 0.64
CA HIS A 37 3.24 -15.94 -0.01
C HIS A 37 4.01 -15.51 -1.28
N THR A 38 4.49 -14.27 -1.33
CA THR A 38 5.29 -13.73 -2.44
C THR A 38 6.77 -13.56 -2.09
N LEU A 39 7.58 -13.26 -3.10
CA LEU A 39 8.96 -12.85 -2.97
C LEU A 39 9.09 -11.42 -3.48
N LEU A 40 9.32 -10.47 -2.57
CA LEU A 40 9.62 -9.09 -2.94
C LEU A 40 11.08 -9.00 -3.41
N VAL A 41 11.30 -8.42 -4.59
CA VAL A 41 12.63 -8.26 -5.18
C VAL A 41 12.80 -6.81 -5.60
N ALA A 42 13.92 -6.20 -5.21
CA ALA A 42 14.25 -4.84 -5.61
C ALA A 42 14.61 -4.79 -7.10
N GLU A 43 14.25 -3.71 -7.80
CA GLU A 43 14.59 -3.53 -9.22
C GLU A 43 16.10 -3.56 -9.50
N ASP A 44 16.92 -3.17 -8.52
CA ASP A 44 18.38 -3.13 -8.60
C ASP A 44 19.07 -4.35 -7.95
N ASP A 45 18.32 -5.41 -7.63
CA ASP A 45 18.89 -6.63 -7.05
C ASP A 45 19.90 -7.29 -8.02
N PRO A 46 21.14 -7.59 -7.59
CA PRO A 46 22.15 -8.23 -8.45
C PRO A 46 21.70 -9.57 -9.06
N GLU A 47 20.78 -10.27 -8.39
CA GLU A 47 20.22 -11.56 -8.80
C GLU A 47 18.80 -11.43 -9.37
N PHE A 48 18.37 -10.23 -9.78
CA PHE A 48 17.03 -9.97 -10.32
C PHE A 48 16.61 -10.97 -11.40
N GLU A 49 17.48 -11.22 -12.39
CA GLU A 49 17.19 -12.17 -13.48
C GLU A 49 17.07 -13.61 -12.99
N THR A 50 17.81 -13.99 -11.94
CA THR A 50 17.67 -15.30 -11.29
C THR A 50 16.28 -15.43 -10.66
N PHE A 51 15.82 -14.43 -9.90
CA PHE A 51 14.49 -14.46 -9.30
C PHE A 51 13.37 -14.43 -10.35
N LYS A 52 13.55 -13.65 -11.42
CA LYS A 52 12.62 -13.60 -12.53
C LYS A 52 12.51 -14.95 -13.23
N MET A 53 13.62 -15.64 -13.48
CA MET A 53 13.60 -17.01 -14.00
C MET A 53 12.84 -17.96 -13.06
N LEU A 54 13.04 -17.87 -11.73
CA LEU A 54 12.30 -18.70 -10.77
C LEU A 54 10.79 -18.42 -10.82
N HIS A 55 10.42 -17.16 -11.00
CA HIS A 55 9.03 -16.74 -11.17
C HIS A 55 8.40 -17.30 -12.44
N GLU A 56 9.09 -17.21 -13.58
CA GLU A 56 8.63 -17.75 -14.87
C GLU A 56 8.47 -19.28 -14.82
N LYS A 57 9.34 -19.96 -14.08
CA LYS A 57 9.24 -21.40 -13.80
C LYS A 57 8.14 -21.75 -12.79
N LYS A 58 7.40 -20.77 -12.27
CA LYS A 58 6.34 -20.91 -11.26
C LYS A 58 6.83 -21.52 -9.95
N LEU A 59 8.11 -21.30 -9.62
CA LEU A 59 8.71 -21.76 -8.35
C LEU A 59 8.51 -20.73 -7.23
N CYS A 60 8.32 -19.46 -7.57
CA CYS A 60 7.91 -18.41 -6.65
C CYS A 60 7.00 -17.39 -7.34
N LYS A 61 6.29 -16.57 -6.56
CA LYS A 61 5.59 -15.39 -7.06
C LYS A 61 6.43 -14.16 -6.76
N MET A 62 7.15 -13.67 -7.76
CA MET A 62 7.98 -12.48 -7.64
C MET A 62 7.10 -11.23 -7.76
N VAL A 63 7.33 -10.27 -6.87
CA VAL A 63 6.74 -8.93 -6.92
C VAL A 63 7.89 -7.94 -6.89
N VAL A 64 7.96 -7.11 -7.93
CA VAL A 64 9.03 -6.14 -8.11
C VAL A 64 8.67 -4.86 -7.36
N VAL A 65 9.63 -4.35 -6.59
CA VAL A 65 9.50 -3.09 -5.83
C VAL A 65 10.76 -2.25 -6.02
N GLU A 66 10.66 -0.91 -5.89
CA GLU A 66 11.85 -0.05 -5.95
C GLU A 66 12.81 -0.36 -4.78
N ARG A 67 12.25 -0.57 -3.57
CA ARG A 67 13.01 -0.85 -2.34
C ARG A 67 12.21 -1.81 -1.46
N THR A 68 12.89 -2.80 -0.88
CA THR A 68 12.26 -3.83 -0.03
C THR A 68 12.14 -3.43 1.44
N GLY A 69 12.85 -2.39 1.88
CA GLY A 69 12.77 -1.88 3.26
C GLY A 69 11.40 -1.30 3.61
N CYS A 70 11.06 -1.29 4.90
CA CYS A 70 9.77 -0.80 5.38
C CYS A 70 9.49 0.66 4.96
N GLU A 71 10.52 1.51 4.88
CA GLU A 71 10.42 2.91 4.45
C GLU A 71 9.96 3.00 2.99
N GLY A 72 10.58 2.22 2.11
CA GLY A 72 10.26 2.17 0.69
C GLY A 72 8.86 1.63 0.45
N LEU A 73 8.51 0.53 1.13
CA LEU A 73 7.17 -0.07 1.04
C LEU A 73 6.09 0.88 1.57
N ALA A 74 6.36 1.64 2.63
CA ALA A 74 5.38 2.60 3.16
C ALA A 74 5.08 3.71 2.14
N LYS A 75 6.11 4.25 1.48
CA LYS A 75 5.95 5.23 0.39
C LYS A 75 5.24 4.63 -0.81
N TRP A 76 5.65 3.43 -1.25
CA TRP A 76 5.06 2.74 -2.40
C TRP A 76 3.55 2.49 -2.21
N LEU A 77 3.16 2.03 -1.02
CA LEU A 77 1.75 1.85 -0.66
C LEU A 77 1.00 3.19 -0.58
N ALA A 78 1.63 4.24 -0.05
CA ALA A 78 1.02 5.56 -0.01
C ALA A 78 0.75 6.12 -1.42
N ASP A 79 1.67 5.91 -2.35
CA ASP A 79 1.51 6.33 -3.75
C ASP A 79 0.38 5.57 -4.42
N TYR A 80 0.38 4.22 -4.30
CA TYR A 80 -0.71 3.41 -4.80
C TYR A 80 -2.08 3.85 -4.26
N ILE A 81 -2.16 4.12 -2.96
CA ILE A 81 -3.42 4.50 -2.34
C ILE A 81 -3.91 5.86 -2.86
N GLN A 82 -3.02 6.85 -2.92
CA GLN A 82 -3.36 8.21 -3.33
C GLN A 82 -3.67 8.30 -4.83
N GLU A 83 -2.89 7.62 -5.67
CA GLU A 83 -2.98 7.76 -7.13
C GLU A 83 -4.01 6.83 -7.76
N ILE A 84 -4.26 5.66 -7.15
CA ILE A 84 -5.09 4.60 -7.77
C ILE A 84 -6.27 4.27 -6.88
N TRP A 85 -6.04 3.78 -5.66
CA TRP A 85 -7.12 3.22 -4.83
C TRP A 85 -8.17 4.28 -4.47
N MET A 86 -7.76 5.50 -4.13
CA MET A 86 -8.67 6.61 -3.81
C MET A 86 -9.63 6.90 -4.96
N GLU A 87 -9.11 7.04 -6.18
CA GLU A 87 -9.92 7.30 -7.37
C GLU A 87 -10.89 6.14 -7.65
N GLU A 88 -10.38 4.91 -7.68
CA GLU A 88 -11.18 3.72 -7.99
C GLU A 88 -12.29 3.45 -6.96
N ASN A 89 -12.13 3.92 -5.72
CA ASN A 89 -13.10 3.70 -4.63
C ASN A 89 -13.95 4.95 -4.33
N GLY A 90 -13.91 5.97 -5.19
CA GLY A 90 -14.80 7.14 -5.10
C GLY A 90 -14.37 8.20 -4.09
N TYR A 91 -13.08 8.28 -3.79
CA TYR A 91 -12.47 9.26 -2.88
C TYR A 91 -11.61 10.30 -3.61
N GLY A 92 -11.65 10.35 -4.94
CA GLY A 92 -10.94 11.35 -5.77
C GLY A 92 -11.50 12.78 -5.67
N ASP A 93 -12.60 12.98 -4.92
CA ASP A 93 -13.23 14.28 -4.68
C ASP A 93 -12.48 15.14 -3.63
N GLY A 94 -11.44 14.59 -3.01
CA GLY A 94 -10.65 15.26 -1.98
C GLY A 94 -11.36 15.37 -0.63
N ARG A 95 -12.46 14.64 -0.44
CA ARG A 95 -13.17 14.56 0.85
C ARG A 95 -12.36 13.80 1.89
N VAL A 96 -11.68 12.74 1.45
CA VAL A 96 -10.84 11.87 2.28
C VAL A 96 -9.39 12.06 1.88
N THR A 97 -8.49 12.13 2.87
CA THR A 97 -7.05 12.11 2.63
C THR A 97 -6.39 10.96 3.36
N LEU A 98 -5.35 10.39 2.74
CA LEU A 98 -4.46 9.44 3.40
C LEU A 98 -3.50 10.19 4.31
N ARG A 99 -3.60 9.98 5.63
CA ARG A 99 -2.75 10.64 6.62
C ARG A 99 -1.42 9.93 6.81
N MET A 100 -1.46 8.59 6.85
CA MET A 100 -0.29 7.78 7.21
C MET A 100 -0.42 6.35 6.66
N VAL A 101 0.73 5.80 6.24
CA VAL A 101 0.92 4.38 5.97
C VAL A 101 2.07 3.87 6.83
N LYS A 102 1.83 2.85 7.64
CA LYS A 102 2.84 2.20 8.46
C LYS A 102 3.04 0.75 8.03
N VAL A 103 4.30 0.39 7.80
CA VAL A 103 4.77 -0.96 7.49
C VAL A 103 5.58 -1.48 8.68
N MET A 104 5.32 -2.73 9.06
CA MET A 104 5.96 -3.40 10.19
C MET A 104 6.48 -4.74 9.71
N GLU A 105 7.80 -4.92 9.74
CA GLU A 105 8.42 -6.22 9.45
C GLU A 105 8.27 -7.16 10.64
N THR A 106 8.47 -6.60 11.85
CA THR A 106 8.26 -7.29 13.12
C THR A 106 7.49 -6.40 14.07
N PRO A 107 6.95 -6.91 15.19
CA PRO A 107 6.29 -6.07 16.20
C PRO A 107 7.18 -4.95 16.77
N SER A 108 8.51 -5.10 16.70
CA SER A 108 9.49 -4.15 17.25
C SER A 108 10.03 -3.15 16.23
N ASN A 109 9.94 -3.44 14.94
CA ASN A 109 10.53 -2.62 13.86
C ASN A 109 9.48 -2.19 12.85
N SER A 110 9.37 -0.88 12.64
CA SER A 110 8.41 -0.30 11.71
C SER A 110 8.91 0.99 11.10
N ALA A 111 8.50 1.26 9.87
CA ALA A 111 8.63 2.57 9.24
C ALA A 111 7.26 3.08 8.81
N MET A 112 7.15 4.39 8.63
CA MET A 112 5.91 5.02 8.18
C MET A 112 6.17 6.13 7.19
N TRP A 113 5.28 6.21 6.21
CA TRP A 113 5.07 7.39 5.39
C TRP A 113 3.96 8.23 6.02
N VAL A 114 4.19 9.54 6.13
CA VAL A 114 3.27 10.48 6.78
C VAL A 114 3.06 11.65 5.83
N ALA A 115 1.80 11.97 5.53
CA ALA A 115 1.48 13.13 4.71
C ALA A 115 2.07 14.39 5.36
N SER A 116 2.78 15.20 4.56
CA SER A 116 3.35 16.47 5.01
C SER A 116 2.49 17.61 4.51
N TRP A 117 1.85 18.31 5.45
CA TRP A 117 1.13 19.54 5.17
C TRP A 117 2.12 20.70 5.23
N VAL A 118 2.38 21.34 4.09
CA VAL A 118 3.10 22.62 4.01
C VAL A 118 2.09 23.70 3.70
#